data_AF-A0A6L6JLL5-F1
#
_entry.id   AF-A0A6L6JLL5-F1
#
_cell.length_a   1.000
_cell.length_b   1.000
_cell.length_c   1.000
_cell.angle_alpha   90.00
_cell.angle_beta   90.00
_cell.angle_gamma   90.00
#
_symmetry.space_group_name_H-M   'P 1'
#
loop_
_entity.id
_entity.type
_entity.pdbx_description
1 polymer ?
#
loop_
_entity_poly.entity_id
_entity_poly.type
_entity_poly.pdbx_seq_one_letter_code
_entity_poly.pdbx_strand_id
1 'polypeptide(L)'
;MKHIGWLLFVLYSSNALSAGEVEIPLLAETTHLQSAISRVLEIDENGQSLLRNDLCNQLELSDVRVMTEDAQLSVDMALTATTGAHVFGACRGPKPWQGRLAFKLTPQVTASGLAIEFVPDSIQLSRPDSSPGLLSKPVQIIADALVLPRIKTMQIDLAGPLNSLDELIEQLLGQNDVPSLVQRTHIARLQTEETGVRAWLAFQVRPPEPVEQVPEPILDASELAEWQTLEDELDGFLTTIITMLAQSTDSRALRLELFAVLLDARHAIAEALTVDDPEHDPVRELFLTTWDRLRPLMGILEGLETPGLEVDFRLAAFLAGGDALRALDALGPEYGLEITRDGLRRLARLLMAESAPPSFTPLPLEVDPEFRDLFGFETREEAEFTTVALTQQIAGGFGRFGAWLLPAAHADSITPAEALKGLVPQPDNLDAYLKLVASLLEEQASAWLDKNNRLPDRLTERLDPLVRATAWKESCWRHFSGSGSEPQVLRSPGGAVGMMQINGRVWRKVYDLDRLVNEVDYNVNAGIDILTHYLVDYAIRLGEHEQPGGDDNLIKATYAAYNGGPGHLARYRRDDTPAQLQAIDNAFWSHYTTIKTEQWPDISSCYSVSQ
;
A
#
# COMPACT_ATOMS: atom_id res chain seq x y z
N MET A 1 54.95 -35.56 -18.69
CA MET A 1 54.56 -34.21 -18.26
C MET A 1 53.91 -33.50 -19.43
N LYS A 2 52.71 -32.96 -19.17
CA LYS A 2 51.84 -32.03 -19.93
C LYS A 2 52.37 -31.49 -21.27
N HIS A 3 51.56 -31.60 -22.33
CA HIS A 3 50.80 -30.49 -22.94
C HIS A 3 50.12 -30.97 -24.24
N ILE A 4 48.82 -31.27 -24.13
CA ILE A 4 47.92 -31.42 -25.28
C ILE A 4 47.39 -30.01 -25.56
N GLY A 5 47.80 -29.42 -26.68
CA GLY A 5 47.19 -28.21 -27.22
C GLY A 5 45.94 -28.59 -28.00
N TRP A 6 44.77 -28.24 -27.47
CA TRP A 6 43.53 -28.22 -28.23
C TRP A 6 43.28 -26.81 -28.72
N LEU A 7 43.32 -26.64 -30.04
CA LEU A 7 42.78 -25.48 -30.73
C LEU A 7 41.28 -25.39 -30.42
N LEU A 8 40.88 -24.35 -29.69
CA LEU A 8 39.48 -23.93 -29.63
C LEU A 8 39.14 -23.26 -30.95
N PHE A 9 38.33 -23.93 -31.77
CA PHE A 9 37.52 -23.28 -32.78
C PHE A 9 36.42 -22.51 -32.02
N VAL A 10 36.56 -21.19 -31.92
CA VAL A 10 35.44 -20.30 -31.60
C VAL A 10 34.55 -20.25 -32.84
N LEU A 11 33.57 -21.14 -32.89
CA LEU A 11 32.40 -20.93 -33.74
C LEU A 11 31.63 -19.77 -33.12
N TYR A 12 31.76 -18.59 -33.72
CA TYR A 12 30.76 -17.54 -33.61
C TYR A 12 29.45 -18.11 -34.18
N SER A 13 28.64 -18.72 -33.32
CA SER A 13 27.23 -18.92 -33.59
C SER A 13 26.60 -17.55 -33.65
N SER A 14 26.16 -17.17 -34.84
CA SER A 14 25.33 -16.01 -35.10
C SER A 14 24.23 -15.90 -34.04
N ASN A 15 24.14 -14.75 -33.37
CA ASN A 15 23.05 -14.41 -32.47
C ASN A 15 21.73 -14.55 -33.23
N ALA A 16 21.06 -15.69 -33.08
CA ALA A 16 19.63 -15.74 -33.26
C ALA A 16 19.06 -14.99 -32.06
N LEU A 17 18.44 -13.82 -32.32
CA LEU A 17 17.53 -13.15 -31.40
C LEU A 17 16.53 -14.20 -30.89
N SER A 18 16.75 -14.74 -29.70
CA SER A 18 15.76 -15.58 -29.04
C SER A 18 14.76 -14.64 -28.38
N ALA A 19 13.47 -14.84 -28.62
CA ALA A 19 12.43 -14.16 -27.86
C ALA A 19 12.63 -14.43 -26.36
N GLY A 20 12.48 -13.39 -25.53
CA GLY A 20 12.51 -13.54 -24.09
C GLY A 20 11.25 -14.25 -23.64
N GLU A 21 11.38 -15.41 -22.99
CA GLU A 21 10.27 -16.16 -22.42
C GLU A 21 10.10 -15.77 -20.95
N VAL A 22 8.87 -15.41 -20.58
CA VAL A 22 8.52 -15.00 -19.22
C VAL A 22 7.44 -15.93 -18.69
N GLU A 23 7.62 -16.44 -17.47
CA GLU A 23 6.60 -17.19 -16.72
C GLU A 23 6.25 -16.47 -15.41
N ILE A 24 4.95 -16.28 -15.15
CA ILE A 24 4.44 -15.64 -13.93
C ILE A 24 3.46 -16.60 -13.23
N PRO A 25 3.62 -16.85 -11.92
CA PRO A 25 2.69 -17.69 -11.18
C PRO A 25 1.41 -16.92 -10.80
N LEU A 26 0.26 -17.58 -10.96
CA LEU A 26 -1.05 -17.15 -10.50
C LEU A 26 -1.61 -18.26 -9.60
N LEU A 27 -1.93 -17.96 -8.34
CA LEU A 27 -2.51 -18.93 -7.40
C LEU A 27 -4.02 -18.72 -7.29
N ALA A 28 -4.80 -19.77 -7.57
CA ALA A 28 -6.22 -19.82 -7.24
C ALA A 28 -6.40 -20.57 -5.92
N GLU A 29 -6.61 -19.84 -4.83
CA GLU A 29 -6.75 -20.43 -3.49
C GLU A 29 -8.02 -21.27 -3.32
N THR A 30 -7.98 -22.23 -2.40
CA THR A 30 -9.13 -23.12 -2.10
C THR A 30 -10.38 -22.37 -1.66
N THR A 31 -10.23 -21.22 -0.98
CA THR A 31 -11.33 -20.33 -0.57
C THR A 31 -12.10 -19.80 -1.77
N HIS A 32 -11.39 -19.27 -2.77
CA HIS A 32 -11.97 -18.79 -4.02
C HIS A 32 -12.61 -19.92 -4.83
N LEU A 33 -11.94 -21.07 -4.89
CA LEU A 33 -12.46 -22.28 -5.55
C LEU A 33 -13.76 -22.76 -4.88
N GLN A 34 -13.84 -22.70 -3.54
CA GLN A 34 -15.06 -22.99 -2.79
C GLN A 34 -16.19 -22.03 -3.13
N SER A 35 -15.92 -20.73 -3.19
CA SER A 35 -16.92 -19.72 -3.60
C SER A 35 -17.43 -19.95 -5.02
N ALA A 36 -16.55 -20.33 -5.96
CA ALA A 36 -16.95 -20.68 -7.32
C ALA A 36 -17.82 -21.95 -7.39
N ILE A 37 -17.50 -22.98 -6.61
CA ILE A 37 -18.32 -24.20 -6.50
C ILE A 37 -19.68 -23.87 -5.88
N SER A 38 -19.71 -23.09 -4.81
CA SER A 38 -20.95 -22.68 -4.14
C SER A 38 -21.89 -21.93 -5.10
N ARG A 39 -21.35 -21.06 -5.94
CA ARG A 39 -22.11 -20.33 -6.97
C ARG A 39 -22.73 -21.25 -8.01
N VAL A 40 -21.94 -22.19 -8.54
CA VAL A 40 -22.39 -23.18 -9.55
C VAL A 40 -23.44 -24.14 -8.97
N LEU A 41 -23.37 -24.41 -7.68
CA LEU A 41 -24.33 -25.23 -6.95
C LEU A 41 -25.51 -24.43 -6.38
N GLU A 42 -25.64 -23.14 -6.69
CA GLU A 42 -26.77 -22.30 -6.23
C GLU A 42 -26.89 -22.27 -4.69
N ILE A 43 -25.76 -22.28 -3.97
CA ILE A 43 -25.70 -22.15 -2.50
C ILE A 43 -26.05 -20.71 -2.11
N ASP A 44 -27.03 -20.55 -1.22
CA ASP A 44 -27.51 -19.27 -0.74
C ASP A 44 -26.66 -18.68 0.41
N GLU A 45 -27.04 -17.50 0.90
CA GLU A 45 -26.37 -16.81 2.01
C GLU A 45 -26.41 -17.60 3.34
N ASN A 46 -27.34 -18.57 3.47
CA ASN A 46 -27.40 -19.45 4.64
C ASN A 46 -26.50 -20.69 4.49
N GLY A 47 -25.75 -20.79 3.39
CA GLY A 47 -24.89 -21.93 3.08
C GLY A 47 -25.67 -23.17 2.64
N GLN A 48 -26.87 -23.00 2.08
CA GLN A 48 -27.74 -24.09 1.65
C GLN A 48 -28.13 -23.97 0.16
N SER A 49 -28.27 -25.10 -0.53
CA SER A 49 -28.81 -25.15 -1.90
C SER A 49 -29.89 -26.21 -1.98
N LEU A 50 -30.90 -25.96 -2.82
CA LEU A 50 -31.98 -26.90 -3.11
C LEU A 50 -32.10 -27.16 -4.61
N LEU A 51 -31.46 -28.24 -5.08
CA LEU A 51 -31.51 -28.66 -6.48
C LEU A 51 -32.68 -29.61 -6.71
N ARG A 52 -33.56 -29.31 -7.67
CA ARG A 52 -34.73 -30.14 -7.99
C ARG A 52 -34.65 -30.73 -9.39
N ASN A 53 -34.95 -32.01 -9.50
CA ASN A 53 -35.26 -32.64 -10.79
C ASN A 53 -36.76 -32.55 -11.09
N ASP A 54 -37.58 -32.82 -10.07
CA ASP A 54 -39.03 -32.72 -10.10
C ASP A 54 -39.59 -32.52 -8.67
N LEU A 55 -40.92 -32.54 -8.51
CA LEU A 55 -41.59 -32.34 -7.21
C LEU A 55 -41.28 -33.42 -6.16
N CYS A 56 -40.83 -34.60 -6.57
CA CYS A 56 -40.57 -35.75 -5.70
C CYS A 56 -39.09 -36.09 -5.57
N ASN A 57 -38.23 -35.51 -6.41
CA ASN A 57 -36.79 -35.77 -6.47
C ASN A 57 -36.01 -34.46 -6.32
N GLN A 58 -35.40 -34.27 -5.15
CA GLN A 58 -34.65 -33.07 -4.79
C GLN A 58 -33.44 -33.38 -3.90
N LEU A 59 -32.42 -32.54 -4.00
CA LEU A 59 -31.19 -32.57 -3.22
C LEU A 59 -31.05 -31.26 -2.47
N GLU A 60 -30.78 -31.35 -1.18
CA GLU A 60 -30.39 -30.23 -0.34
C GLU A 60 -28.91 -30.37 0.00
N LEU A 61 -28.11 -29.37 -0.37
CA LEU A 61 -26.66 -29.34 -0.20
C LEU A 61 -26.28 -28.28 0.84
N SER A 62 -25.31 -28.56 1.70
CA SER A 62 -24.75 -27.60 2.65
C SER A 62 -23.33 -28.00 3.08
N ASP A 63 -22.64 -27.16 3.86
CA ASP A 63 -21.31 -27.47 4.42
C ASP A 63 -20.30 -27.88 3.32
N VAL A 64 -20.22 -27.06 2.26
CA VAL A 64 -19.27 -27.26 1.16
C VAL A 64 -17.86 -26.97 1.66
N ARG A 65 -16.97 -27.94 1.49
CA ARG A 65 -15.55 -27.83 1.82
C ARG A 65 -14.71 -28.24 0.64
N VAL A 66 -13.72 -27.41 0.32
CA VAL A 66 -12.75 -27.67 -0.75
C VAL A 66 -11.36 -27.78 -0.15
N MET A 67 -10.67 -28.86 -0.50
CA MET A 67 -9.29 -29.11 -0.11
C MET A 67 -8.51 -29.59 -1.31
N THR A 68 -7.18 -29.46 -1.26
CA THR A 68 -6.31 -30.06 -2.27
C THR A 68 -5.87 -31.46 -1.81
N GLU A 69 -5.86 -32.41 -2.74
CA GLU A 69 -5.44 -33.78 -2.49
C GLU A 69 -4.66 -34.28 -3.72
N ASP A 70 -3.34 -34.46 -3.56
CA ASP A 70 -2.40 -34.78 -4.64
C ASP A 70 -2.53 -33.79 -5.83
N ALA A 71 -2.92 -34.29 -7.00
CA ALA A 71 -3.09 -33.50 -8.23
C ALA A 71 -4.54 -33.04 -8.45
N GLN A 72 -5.42 -33.17 -7.46
CA GLN A 72 -6.86 -32.94 -7.57
C GLN A 72 -7.38 -32.04 -6.46
N LEU A 73 -8.55 -31.45 -6.68
CA LEU A 73 -9.32 -30.80 -5.62
C LEU A 73 -10.34 -31.80 -5.10
N SER A 74 -10.33 -32.06 -3.80
CA SER A 74 -11.38 -32.82 -3.12
C SER A 74 -12.48 -31.86 -2.68
N VAL A 75 -13.71 -32.16 -3.09
CA VAL A 75 -14.92 -31.44 -2.69
C VAL A 75 -15.75 -32.36 -1.84
N ASP A 76 -16.15 -31.90 -0.67
CA ASP A 76 -16.96 -32.64 0.29
C ASP A 76 -18.11 -31.76 0.80
N MET A 77 -19.32 -32.31 0.90
CA MET A 77 -20.50 -31.57 1.33
C MET A 77 -21.53 -32.46 2.02
N ALA A 78 -22.35 -31.87 2.88
CA ALA A 78 -23.52 -32.51 3.45
C ALA A 78 -24.65 -32.60 2.41
N LEU A 79 -25.33 -33.74 2.36
CA LEU A 79 -26.41 -34.01 1.41
C LEU A 79 -27.64 -34.57 2.12
N THR A 80 -28.80 -33.93 1.92
CA THR A 80 -30.12 -34.52 2.19
C THR A 80 -30.85 -34.75 0.87
N ALA A 81 -31.09 -36.02 0.54
CA ALA A 81 -31.70 -36.42 -0.72
C ALA A 81 -33.11 -36.97 -0.51
N THR A 82 -34.09 -36.36 -1.16
CA THR A 82 -35.46 -36.87 -1.22
C THR A 82 -35.66 -37.53 -2.58
N THR A 83 -36.00 -38.82 -2.59
CA THR A 83 -36.30 -39.58 -3.82
C THR A 83 -37.69 -40.19 -3.72
N GLY A 84 -38.47 -40.09 -4.81
CA GLY A 84 -39.83 -40.59 -4.82
C GLY A 84 -40.48 -40.57 -6.20
N ALA A 85 -41.66 -41.18 -6.29
CA ALA A 85 -42.49 -41.16 -7.48
C ALA A 85 -43.82 -40.48 -7.18
N HIS A 86 -44.35 -39.75 -8.16
CA HIS A 86 -45.65 -39.11 -8.05
C HIS A 86 -46.77 -40.14 -8.24
N VAL A 87 -47.51 -40.46 -7.17
CA VAL A 87 -48.56 -41.49 -7.16
C VAL A 87 -49.82 -40.90 -6.51
N PHE A 88 -50.95 -40.91 -7.23
CA PHE A 88 -52.24 -40.37 -6.78
C PHE A 88 -52.19 -38.92 -6.24
N GLY A 89 -51.44 -38.03 -6.90
CA GLY A 89 -51.35 -36.62 -6.51
C GLY A 89 -50.39 -36.32 -5.35
N ALA A 90 -49.60 -37.30 -4.90
CA ALA A 90 -48.62 -37.13 -3.84
C ALA A 90 -47.31 -37.86 -4.15
N CYS A 91 -46.20 -37.32 -3.65
CA CYS A 91 -44.90 -37.99 -3.72
C CYS A 91 -44.85 -39.17 -2.74
N ARG A 92 -44.56 -40.36 -3.26
CA ARG A 92 -44.38 -41.60 -2.48
C ARG A 92 -42.96 -42.11 -2.68
N GLY A 93 -42.25 -42.29 -1.57
CA GLY A 93 -40.85 -42.74 -1.57
C GLY A 93 -40.37 -43.12 -0.16
N PRO A 94 -39.12 -43.58 -0.02
CA PRO A 94 -38.49 -43.76 1.28
C PRO A 94 -38.37 -42.42 2.03
N LYS A 95 -38.02 -42.50 3.33
CA LYS A 95 -37.62 -41.30 4.08
C LYS A 95 -36.42 -40.62 3.40
N PRO A 96 -36.27 -39.28 3.51
CA PRO A 96 -35.10 -38.58 3.01
C PRO A 96 -33.82 -39.24 3.50
N TRP A 97 -32.91 -39.47 2.57
CA TRP A 97 -31.59 -40.01 2.86
C TRP A 97 -30.68 -38.86 3.28
N GLN A 98 -29.90 -39.06 4.34
CA GLN A 98 -28.95 -38.09 4.86
C GLN A 98 -27.55 -38.69 4.85
N GLY A 99 -26.58 -37.94 4.36
CA GLY A 99 -25.19 -38.38 4.28
C GLY A 99 -24.27 -37.27 3.81
N ARG A 100 -23.09 -37.67 3.32
CA ARG A 100 -22.16 -36.76 2.65
C ARG A 100 -21.97 -37.17 1.20
N LEU A 101 -21.67 -36.17 0.37
CA LEU A 101 -21.35 -36.30 -1.03
C LEU A 101 -19.93 -35.76 -1.22
N ALA A 102 -19.07 -36.58 -1.82
CA ALA A 102 -17.70 -36.19 -2.15
C ALA A 102 -17.37 -36.53 -3.61
N PHE A 103 -16.56 -35.69 -4.24
CA PHE A 103 -16.00 -35.94 -5.57
C PHE A 103 -14.66 -35.20 -5.71
N LYS A 104 -13.83 -35.65 -6.64
CA LYS A 104 -12.56 -35.01 -6.98
C LYS A 104 -12.68 -34.27 -8.31
N LEU A 105 -12.06 -33.10 -8.37
CA LEU A 105 -11.94 -32.29 -9.58
C LEU A 105 -10.50 -32.32 -10.06
N THR A 106 -10.32 -32.61 -11.35
CA THR A 106 -9.01 -32.49 -12.01
C THR A 106 -8.96 -31.15 -12.75
N PRO A 107 -8.10 -30.20 -12.36
CA PRO A 107 -7.93 -28.94 -13.08
C PRO A 107 -7.23 -29.18 -14.42
N GLN A 108 -7.75 -28.59 -15.50
CA GLN A 108 -7.19 -28.71 -16.84
C GLN A 108 -7.22 -27.35 -17.55
N VAL A 109 -6.23 -27.11 -18.42
CA VAL A 109 -6.23 -25.91 -19.27
C VAL A 109 -7.12 -26.17 -20.47
N THR A 110 -8.03 -25.23 -20.74
CA THR A 110 -8.87 -25.26 -21.94
C THR A 110 -8.03 -25.19 -23.22
N ALA A 111 -8.59 -25.65 -24.34
CA ALA A 111 -7.87 -25.64 -25.63
C ALA A 111 -7.46 -24.24 -26.11
N SER A 112 -8.12 -23.18 -25.63
CA SER A 112 -7.73 -21.79 -25.92
C SER A 112 -6.50 -21.33 -25.16
N GLY A 113 -6.13 -22.01 -24.07
CA GLY A 113 -5.06 -21.58 -23.17
C GLY A 113 -5.45 -20.41 -22.24
N LEU A 114 -6.72 -19.99 -22.23
CA LEU A 114 -7.19 -18.77 -21.56
C LEU A 114 -8.10 -19.03 -20.35
N ALA A 115 -8.43 -20.29 -20.07
CA ALA A 115 -9.30 -20.66 -18.95
C ALA A 115 -8.89 -22.00 -18.35
N ILE A 116 -9.21 -22.17 -17.06
CA ILE A 116 -9.06 -23.43 -16.32
C ILE A 116 -10.43 -24.07 -16.20
N GLU A 117 -10.57 -25.31 -16.67
CA GLU A 117 -11.76 -26.12 -16.47
C GLU A 117 -11.55 -27.20 -15.42
N PHE A 118 -12.63 -27.61 -14.75
CA PHE A 118 -12.59 -28.60 -13.69
C PHE A 118 -13.37 -29.84 -14.10
N VAL A 119 -12.67 -30.94 -14.33
CA VAL A 119 -13.30 -32.19 -14.75
C VAL A 119 -13.63 -33.02 -13.49
N PRO A 120 -14.92 -33.23 -13.16
CA PRO A 120 -15.29 -34.05 -12.02
C PRO A 120 -15.11 -35.53 -12.32
N ASP A 121 -14.71 -36.28 -11.30
CA ASP A 121 -14.75 -37.74 -11.28
C ASP A 121 -16.18 -38.26 -10.94
N SER A 122 -16.25 -39.46 -10.36
CA SER A 122 -17.51 -40.03 -9.89
C SER A 122 -17.85 -39.59 -8.47
N ILE A 123 -19.10 -39.20 -8.24
CA ILE A 123 -19.62 -38.90 -6.91
C ILE A 123 -19.56 -40.13 -6.01
N GLN A 124 -19.02 -39.95 -4.82
CA GLN A 124 -19.01 -40.91 -3.73
C GLN A 124 -19.98 -40.45 -2.63
N LEU A 125 -20.87 -41.36 -2.21
CA LEU A 125 -21.79 -41.11 -1.12
C LEU A 125 -21.34 -41.85 0.13
N SER A 126 -21.34 -41.16 1.27
CA SER A 126 -21.04 -41.76 2.57
C SER A 126 -22.13 -41.45 3.58
N ARG A 127 -22.10 -42.14 4.71
CA ARG A 127 -22.96 -41.79 5.85
C ARG A 127 -22.57 -40.43 6.45
N PRO A 128 -23.42 -39.84 7.32
CA PRO A 128 -23.11 -38.58 8.00
C PRO A 128 -21.79 -38.60 8.80
N ASP A 129 -21.37 -39.76 9.28
CA ASP A 129 -20.09 -39.99 9.98
C ASP A 129 -18.91 -40.27 9.04
N SER A 130 -19.07 -40.03 7.74
CA SER A 130 -18.09 -40.34 6.68
C SER A 130 -17.72 -41.83 6.55
N SER A 131 -18.47 -42.73 7.20
CA SER A 131 -18.25 -44.17 7.04
C SER A 131 -18.83 -44.72 5.74
N PRO A 132 -18.20 -45.73 5.13
CA PRO A 132 -18.79 -46.47 4.01
C PRO A 132 -20.14 -47.10 4.40
N GLY A 133 -21.16 -47.03 3.54
CA GLY A 133 -22.52 -47.49 3.86
C GLY A 133 -23.28 -48.10 2.68
N LEU A 134 -24.49 -48.61 2.95
CA LEU A 134 -25.42 -49.11 1.93
C LEU A 134 -25.90 -47.93 1.07
N LEU A 135 -25.22 -47.74 -0.05
CA LEU A 135 -25.48 -46.73 -1.08
C LEU A 135 -26.88 -46.94 -1.66
N SER A 136 -27.76 -45.95 -1.52
CA SER A 136 -29.05 -46.01 -2.22
C SER A 136 -28.80 -45.57 -3.68
N LYS A 137 -28.84 -46.54 -4.61
CA LYS A 137 -28.75 -46.29 -6.05
C LYS A 137 -29.65 -45.13 -6.54
N PRO A 138 -30.89 -44.95 -6.03
CA PRO A 138 -31.72 -43.81 -6.42
C PRO A 138 -31.07 -42.45 -6.10
N VAL A 139 -30.44 -42.30 -4.94
CA VAL A 139 -29.76 -41.06 -4.55
C VAL A 139 -28.55 -40.79 -5.45
N GLN A 140 -27.77 -41.82 -5.77
CA GLN A 140 -26.64 -41.69 -6.69
C GLN A 140 -27.08 -41.15 -8.06
N ILE A 141 -28.15 -41.72 -8.64
CA ILE A 141 -28.65 -41.32 -9.96
C ILE A 141 -29.07 -39.85 -9.97
N ILE A 142 -29.78 -39.38 -8.94
CA ILE A 142 -30.21 -37.99 -8.89
C ILE A 142 -29.06 -37.03 -8.59
N ALA A 143 -28.07 -37.45 -7.78
CA ALA A 143 -26.85 -36.68 -7.52
C ALA A 143 -26.03 -36.51 -8.79
N ASP A 144 -25.79 -37.60 -9.53
CA ASP A 144 -25.07 -37.55 -10.82
C ASP A 144 -25.80 -36.67 -11.84
N ALA A 145 -27.14 -36.66 -11.85
CA ALA A 145 -27.93 -35.88 -12.79
C ALA A 145 -28.02 -34.37 -12.45
N LEU A 146 -27.94 -34.00 -11.17
CA LEU A 146 -28.13 -32.61 -10.73
C LEU A 146 -26.82 -31.89 -10.42
N VAL A 147 -25.82 -32.59 -9.88
CA VAL A 147 -24.55 -32.01 -9.43
C VAL A 147 -23.51 -31.98 -10.55
N LEU A 148 -23.24 -33.12 -11.20
CA LEU A 148 -22.15 -33.20 -12.20
C LEU A 148 -22.33 -32.23 -13.39
N PRO A 149 -23.52 -32.04 -13.98
CA PRO A 149 -23.68 -31.10 -15.09
C PRO A 149 -23.40 -29.64 -14.70
N ARG A 150 -23.76 -29.25 -13.47
CA ARG A 150 -23.46 -27.92 -12.94
C ARG A 150 -21.97 -27.76 -12.72
N ILE A 151 -21.34 -28.69 -12.00
CA ILE A 151 -19.90 -28.65 -11.76
C ILE A 151 -19.09 -28.61 -13.06
N LYS A 152 -19.53 -29.29 -14.12
CA LYS A 152 -18.88 -29.22 -15.45
C LYS A 152 -18.95 -27.83 -16.11
N THR A 153 -19.84 -26.94 -15.69
CA THR A 153 -19.84 -25.55 -16.16
C THR A 153 -18.89 -24.66 -15.37
N MET A 154 -18.27 -25.17 -14.31
CA MET A 154 -17.28 -24.43 -13.54
C MET A 154 -16.02 -24.24 -14.38
N GLN A 155 -15.71 -22.97 -14.63
CA GLN A 155 -14.48 -22.55 -15.27
C GLN A 155 -13.96 -21.30 -14.57
N ILE A 156 -12.64 -21.16 -14.50
CA ILE A 156 -11.99 -19.89 -14.19
C ILE A 156 -11.61 -19.29 -15.54
N ASP A 157 -12.40 -18.32 -15.98
CA ASP A 157 -12.15 -17.58 -17.22
C ASP A 157 -11.12 -16.47 -16.94
N LEU A 158 -9.94 -16.59 -17.56
CA LEU A 158 -8.87 -15.59 -17.49
C LEU A 158 -8.74 -14.82 -18.80
N ALA A 159 -9.62 -15.01 -19.79
CA ALA A 159 -9.48 -14.37 -21.09
C ALA A 159 -9.45 -12.83 -21.00
N GLY A 160 -10.32 -12.23 -20.19
CA GLY A 160 -10.34 -10.77 -19.97
C GLY A 160 -9.03 -10.25 -19.35
N PRO A 161 -8.61 -10.78 -18.19
CA PRO A 161 -7.33 -10.45 -17.57
C PRO A 161 -6.11 -10.65 -18.47
N LEU A 162 -5.99 -11.80 -19.16
CA LEU A 162 -4.83 -12.11 -20.01
C LEU A 162 -4.78 -11.22 -21.25
N ASN A 163 -5.92 -10.90 -21.87
CA ASN A 163 -5.95 -9.93 -22.98
C ASN A 163 -5.56 -8.52 -22.50
N SER A 164 -5.99 -8.13 -21.31
CA SER A 164 -5.61 -6.83 -20.72
C SER A 164 -4.11 -6.77 -20.42
N LEU A 165 -3.52 -7.90 -20.02
CA LEU A 165 -2.07 -8.03 -19.83
C LEU A 165 -1.32 -7.93 -21.15
N ASP A 166 -1.77 -8.62 -22.21
CA ASP A 166 -1.17 -8.52 -23.55
C ASP A 166 -1.17 -7.06 -24.04
N GLU A 167 -2.28 -6.35 -23.87
CA GLU A 167 -2.39 -4.94 -24.25
C GLU A 167 -1.45 -4.04 -23.44
N LEU A 168 -1.27 -4.32 -22.15
CA LEU A 168 -0.32 -3.61 -21.30
C LEU A 168 1.13 -3.83 -21.77
N ILE A 169 1.52 -5.08 -22.03
CA ILE A 169 2.87 -5.43 -22.48
C ILE A 169 3.18 -4.77 -23.83
N GLU A 170 2.25 -4.84 -24.79
CA GLU A 170 2.41 -4.17 -26.09
C GLU A 170 2.55 -2.66 -25.98
N GLN A 171 1.82 -2.04 -25.04
CA GLN A 171 1.92 -0.60 -24.83
C GLN A 171 3.27 -0.17 -24.23
N LEU A 172 3.84 -0.98 -23.35
CA LEU A 172 5.10 -0.65 -22.67
C LEU A 172 6.32 -0.90 -23.57
N LEU A 173 6.27 -1.92 -24.41
CA LEU A 173 7.39 -2.30 -25.28
C LEU A 173 7.24 -1.74 -26.71
N GLY A 174 6.03 -1.39 -27.12
CA GLY A 174 5.70 -1.02 -28.48
C GLY A 174 6.11 0.41 -28.83
N GLN A 175 7.35 0.57 -29.32
CA GLN A 175 7.78 1.83 -29.94
C GLN A 175 7.54 1.88 -31.47
N ASN A 176 7.00 0.81 -32.08
CA ASN A 176 6.85 0.68 -33.55
C ASN A 176 5.53 -0.04 -33.95
N ASP A 177 5.19 0.01 -35.25
CA ASP A 177 4.03 -0.68 -35.89
C ASP A 177 4.07 -2.23 -35.84
N VAL A 178 5.06 -2.82 -35.15
CA VAL A 178 5.24 -4.27 -35.08
C VAL A 178 4.97 -4.77 -33.65
N PRO A 179 4.09 -5.78 -33.46
CA PRO A 179 3.81 -6.33 -32.15
C PRO A 179 5.07 -6.83 -31.44
N SER A 180 5.22 -6.42 -30.19
CA SER A 180 6.30 -6.82 -29.28
C SER A 180 6.09 -8.24 -28.77
N LEU A 181 4.83 -8.67 -28.60
CA LEU A 181 4.50 -10.05 -28.23
C LEU A 181 4.65 -10.98 -29.45
N VAL A 182 5.62 -11.88 -29.36
CA VAL A 182 5.79 -13.01 -30.28
C VAL A 182 4.78 -14.10 -29.96
N GLN A 183 4.52 -14.32 -28.67
CA GLN A 183 3.50 -15.23 -28.18
C GLN A 183 2.68 -14.51 -27.11
N ARG A 184 1.36 -14.48 -27.33
CA ARG A 184 0.39 -13.94 -26.38
C ARG A 184 0.37 -14.71 -25.07
N THR A 185 -0.08 -14.04 -24.01
CA THR A 185 -0.17 -14.63 -22.69
C THR A 185 -1.16 -15.79 -22.69
N HIS A 186 -0.71 -16.93 -22.18
CA HIS A 186 -1.52 -18.14 -22.06
C HIS A 186 -1.11 -18.92 -20.81
N ILE A 187 -1.96 -19.84 -20.37
CA ILE A 187 -1.65 -20.75 -19.26
C ILE A 187 -0.76 -21.87 -19.80
N ALA A 188 0.52 -21.87 -19.44
CA ALA A 188 1.49 -22.88 -19.88
C ALA A 188 1.33 -24.20 -19.13
N ARG A 189 1.06 -24.14 -17.82
CA ARG A 189 0.94 -25.32 -16.95
C ARG A 189 0.15 -25.03 -15.67
N LEU A 190 -0.33 -26.11 -15.07
CA LEU A 190 -1.05 -26.11 -13.79
C LEU A 190 -0.36 -27.05 -12.80
N GLN A 191 -0.42 -26.71 -11.52
CA GLN A 191 0.02 -27.55 -10.42
C GLN A 191 -0.89 -27.32 -9.23
N THR A 192 -1.36 -28.41 -8.62
CA THR A 192 -2.06 -28.34 -7.34
C THR A 192 -1.05 -28.21 -6.20
N GLU A 193 -1.34 -27.32 -5.26
CA GLU A 193 -0.55 -27.04 -4.06
C GLU A 193 -1.43 -27.17 -2.81
N GLU A 194 -0.84 -27.16 -1.62
CA GLU A 194 -1.58 -27.30 -0.35
C GLU A 194 -2.69 -26.25 -0.18
N THR A 195 -2.47 -25.04 -0.72
CA THR A 195 -3.39 -23.90 -0.57
C THR A 195 -4.27 -23.63 -1.79
N GLY A 196 -4.12 -24.37 -2.90
CA GLY A 196 -4.89 -24.08 -4.11
C GLY A 196 -4.35 -24.69 -5.40
N VAL A 197 -4.73 -24.10 -6.55
CA VAL A 197 -4.22 -24.46 -7.88
C VAL A 197 -3.34 -23.32 -8.40
N ARG A 198 -2.06 -23.60 -8.62
CA ARG A 198 -1.12 -22.67 -9.24
C ARG A 198 -1.12 -22.83 -10.76
N ALA A 199 -1.30 -21.74 -11.47
CA ALA A 199 -1.16 -21.62 -12.91
C ALA A 199 0.10 -20.82 -13.24
N TRP A 200 0.83 -21.21 -14.29
CA TRP A 200 1.93 -20.40 -14.83
C TRP A 200 1.45 -19.76 -16.12
N LEU A 201 1.39 -18.43 -16.11
CA LEU A 201 1.09 -17.61 -17.26
C LEU A 201 2.40 -17.38 -18.01
N ALA A 202 2.43 -17.71 -19.31
CA ALA A 202 3.61 -17.56 -20.14
C ALA A 202 3.33 -16.67 -21.35
N PHE A 203 4.30 -15.84 -21.70
CA PHE A 203 4.31 -15.07 -22.94
C PHE A 203 5.75 -14.96 -23.46
N GLN A 204 5.89 -14.56 -24.73
CA GLN A 204 7.19 -14.33 -25.34
C GLN A 204 7.25 -12.94 -25.96
N VAL A 205 8.27 -12.18 -25.61
CA VAL A 205 8.52 -10.84 -26.14
C VAL A 205 9.72 -10.83 -27.07
N ARG A 206 9.62 -10.05 -28.14
CA ARG A 206 10.73 -9.81 -29.04
C ARG A 206 11.76 -8.92 -28.35
N PRO A 207 13.06 -9.20 -28.47
CA PRO A 207 14.08 -8.25 -28.05
C PRO A 207 13.93 -6.97 -28.89
N PRO A 208 13.87 -5.80 -28.26
CA PRO A 208 13.92 -4.53 -28.99
C PRO A 208 15.25 -4.43 -29.74
N GLU A 209 15.26 -3.67 -30.85
CA GLU A 209 16.50 -3.42 -31.57
C GLU A 209 17.46 -2.66 -30.65
N PRO A 210 18.75 -3.05 -30.56
CA PRO A 210 19.70 -2.38 -29.70
C PRO A 210 19.87 -0.93 -30.15
N VAL A 211 19.26 -0.01 -29.41
CA VAL A 211 19.51 1.42 -29.57
C VAL A 211 20.78 1.74 -28.80
N GLU A 212 21.71 2.45 -29.44
CA GLU A 212 22.90 2.96 -28.79
C GLU A 212 22.42 3.94 -27.69
N GLN A 213 22.53 3.53 -26.41
CA GLN A 213 22.15 4.37 -25.26
C GLN A 213 23.10 5.58 -25.21
N VAL A 214 22.68 6.67 -25.86
CA VAL A 214 23.31 7.97 -25.68
C VAL A 214 22.79 8.51 -24.34
N PRO A 215 23.67 9.01 -23.44
CA PRO A 215 23.21 9.68 -22.23
C PRO A 215 22.19 10.74 -22.61
N GLU A 216 20.98 10.63 -22.06
CA GLU A 216 19.94 11.62 -22.35
C GLU A 216 20.40 12.99 -21.83
N PRO A 217 20.15 14.06 -22.60
CA PRO A 217 20.43 15.40 -22.13
C PRO A 217 19.58 15.68 -20.87
N ILE A 218 20.09 16.53 -19.99
CA ILE A 218 19.36 17.01 -18.81
C ILE A 218 18.02 17.59 -19.25
N LEU A 219 16.95 17.20 -18.56
CA LEU A 219 15.59 17.67 -18.83
C LEU A 219 15.54 19.20 -18.86
N ASP A 220 14.99 19.74 -19.94
CA ASP A 220 14.65 21.16 -20.01
C ASP A 220 13.42 21.49 -19.15
N ALA A 221 13.07 22.78 -19.05
CA ALA A 221 11.97 23.22 -18.19
C ALA A 221 10.60 22.66 -18.63
N SER A 222 10.40 22.34 -19.91
CA SER A 222 9.18 21.68 -20.39
C SER A 222 9.20 20.19 -20.10
N GLU A 223 10.34 19.53 -20.28
CA GLU A 223 10.52 18.10 -19.99
C GLU A 223 10.37 17.83 -18.47
N LEU A 224 10.89 18.70 -17.62
CA LEU A 224 10.66 18.65 -16.16
C LEU A 224 9.17 18.77 -15.79
N ALA A 225 8.39 19.59 -16.50
CA ALA A 225 6.96 19.75 -16.25
C ALA A 225 6.15 18.51 -16.71
N GLU A 226 6.54 17.90 -17.83
CA GLU A 226 5.95 16.65 -18.31
C GLU A 226 6.26 15.49 -17.36
N TRP A 227 7.50 15.45 -16.86
CA TRP A 227 7.96 14.50 -15.86
C TRP A 227 7.19 14.61 -14.55
N GLN A 228 7.05 15.82 -14.00
CA GLN A 228 6.23 16.08 -12.81
C GLN A 228 4.79 15.61 -12.99
N THR A 229 4.24 15.72 -14.21
CA THR A 229 2.89 15.23 -14.47
C THR A 229 2.81 13.69 -14.45
N LEU A 230 3.85 12.98 -14.91
CA LEU A 230 3.91 11.52 -14.84
C LEU A 230 4.03 11.04 -13.39
N GLU A 231 4.86 11.70 -12.57
CA GLU A 231 4.96 11.43 -11.15
C GLU A 231 3.64 11.68 -10.41
N ASP A 232 2.93 12.75 -10.75
CA ASP A 232 1.62 13.07 -10.18
C ASP A 232 0.59 11.97 -10.50
N GLU A 233 0.61 11.42 -11.72
CA GLU A 233 -0.24 10.29 -12.11
C GLU A 233 0.13 9.01 -11.35
N LEU A 234 1.42 8.74 -11.14
CA LEU A 234 1.88 7.59 -10.37
C LEU A 234 1.46 7.69 -8.90
N ASP A 235 1.65 8.85 -8.25
CA ASP A 235 1.19 9.08 -6.87
C ASP A 235 -0.35 9.01 -6.78
N GLY A 236 -1.05 9.59 -7.75
CA GLY A 236 -2.50 9.44 -7.91
C GLY A 236 -2.94 7.98 -7.95
N PHE A 237 -2.32 7.18 -8.83
CA PHE A 237 -2.55 5.74 -8.96
C PHE A 237 -2.29 5.01 -7.63
N LEU A 238 -1.11 5.18 -7.03
CA LEU A 238 -0.74 4.52 -5.77
C LEU A 238 -1.71 4.89 -4.64
N THR A 239 -2.07 6.17 -4.54
CA THR A 239 -3.04 6.65 -3.54
C THR A 239 -4.39 5.96 -3.73
N THR A 240 -4.89 5.84 -4.95
CA THR A 240 -6.17 5.17 -5.24
C THR A 240 -6.11 3.68 -4.85
N ILE A 241 -5.08 2.95 -5.31
CA ILE A 241 -4.94 1.52 -5.02
C ILE A 241 -4.80 1.29 -3.51
N ILE A 242 -3.92 2.03 -2.83
CA ILE A 242 -3.68 1.88 -1.39
C ILE A 242 -4.92 2.23 -0.57
N THR A 243 -5.67 3.26 -0.96
CA THR A 243 -6.93 3.61 -0.29
C THR A 243 -7.95 2.48 -0.43
N MET A 244 -8.13 1.94 -1.64
CA MET A 244 -9.04 0.82 -1.89
C MET A 244 -8.64 -0.42 -1.06
N LEU A 245 -7.35 -0.80 -1.07
CA LEU A 245 -6.85 -1.95 -0.32
C LEU A 245 -7.02 -1.73 1.20
N ALA A 246 -6.74 -0.53 1.70
CA ALA A 246 -6.90 -0.22 3.12
C ALA A 246 -8.38 -0.23 3.56
N GLN A 247 -9.31 0.18 2.70
CA GLN A 247 -10.76 0.08 2.94
C GLN A 247 -11.25 -1.37 2.95
N SER A 248 -10.58 -2.28 2.25
CA SER A 248 -10.96 -3.70 2.17
C SER A 248 -10.56 -4.53 3.40
N THR A 249 -9.85 -3.96 4.37
CA THR A 249 -9.38 -4.68 5.56
C THR A 249 -9.67 -3.92 6.84
N ASP A 250 -10.03 -4.63 7.91
CA ASP A 250 -10.15 -4.07 9.27
C ASP A 250 -8.82 -4.13 10.05
N SER A 251 -7.78 -4.73 9.47
CA SER A 251 -6.47 -4.82 10.12
C SER A 251 -5.75 -3.48 10.10
N ARG A 252 -5.73 -2.80 11.26
CA ARG A 252 -4.97 -1.56 11.45
C ARG A 252 -3.49 -1.71 11.07
N ALA A 253 -2.87 -2.83 11.44
CA ALA A 253 -1.47 -3.09 11.12
C ALA A 253 -1.26 -3.12 9.60
N LEU A 254 -2.15 -3.76 8.86
CA LEU A 254 -2.07 -3.84 7.39
C LEU A 254 -2.32 -2.48 6.73
N ARG A 255 -3.27 -1.68 7.23
CA ARG A 255 -3.49 -0.30 6.77
C ARG A 255 -2.23 0.55 6.94
N LEU A 256 -1.53 0.41 8.07
CA LEU A 256 -0.28 1.13 8.32
C LEU A 256 0.83 0.68 7.37
N GLU A 257 0.97 -0.63 7.09
CA GLU A 257 1.95 -1.10 6.09
C GLU A 257 1.64 -0.60 4.68
N LEU A 258 0.36 -0.58 4.28
CA LEU A 258 -0.05 -0.03 2.98
C LEU A 258 0.26 1.47 2.90
N PHE A 259 -0.02 2.23 3.98
CA PHE A 259 0.34 3.64 4.04
C PHE A 259 1.86 3.85 4.00
N ALA A 260 2.62 2.94 4.60
CA ALA A 260 4.07 2.98 4.59
C ALA A 260 4.62 2.94 3.17
N VAL A 261 4.09 2.04 2.34
CA VAL A 261 4.43 1.93 0.92
C VAL A 261 4.13 3.23 0.18
N LEU A 262 2.99 3.87 0.45
CA LEU A 262 2.64 5.16 -0.17
C LEU A 262 3.62 6.26 0.22
N LEU A 263 3.94 6.38 1.52
CA LEU A 263 4.86 7.39 2.02
C LEU A 263 6.27 7.19 1.45
N ASP A 264 6.77 5.96 1.44
CA ASP A 264 8.08 5.64 0.89
C ASP A 264 8.16 5.96 -0.61
N ALA A 265 7.12 5.61 -1.38
CA ALA A 265 7.07 5.97 -2.80
C ALA A 265 7.09 7.48 -3.00
N ARG A 266 6.34 8.25 -2.21
CA ARG A 266 6.34 9.72 -2.31
C ARG A 266 7.65 10.36 -1.87
N HIS A 267 8.33 9.79 -0.87
CA HIS A 267 9.66 10.23 -0.47
C HIS A 267 10.67 10.00 -1.60
N ALA A 268 10.65 8.82 -2.22
CA ALA A 268 11.52 8.50 -3.34
C ALA A 268 11.24 9.38 -4.57
N ILE A 269 9.97 9.68 -4.88
CA ILE A 269 9.60 10.66 -5.92
C ILE A 269 10.17 12.06 -5.58
N ALA A 270 9.99 12.51 -4.34
CA ALA A 270 10.49 13.82 -3.92
C ALA A 270 12.03 13.93 -3.96
N GLU A 271 12.73 12.82 -3.69
CA GLU A 271 14.19 12.74 -3.79
C GLU A 271 14.66 12.73 -5.25
N ALA A 272 14.01 11.94 -6.11
CA ALA A 272 14.31 11.85 -7.55
C ALA A 272 14.20 13.21 -8.26
N LEU A 273 13.27 14.07 -7.83
CA LEU A 273 13.15 15.44 -8.33
C LEU A 273 14.34 16.35 -8.00
N THR A 274 15.22 15.95 -7.07
CA THR A 274 16.34 16.76 -6.58
C THR A 274 17.70 16.19 -6.95
N VAL A 275 17.79 14.89 -7.19
CA VAL A 275 19.04 14.17 -7.51
C VAL A 275 19.03 13.82 -8.99
N ASP A 276 19.94 14.45 -9.74
CA ASP A 276 20.15 14.18 -11.16
C ASP A 276 21.33 13.19 -11.30
N ASP A 277 21.02 11.89 -11.38
CA ASP A 277 22.00 10.83 -11.60
C ASP A 277 21.73 10.09 -12.92
N PRO A 278 22.48 10.37 -14.00
CA PRO A 278 22.28 9.72 -15.29
C PRO A 278 22.73 8.24 -15.33
N GLU A 279 23.39 7.73 -14.29
CA GLU A 279 23.77 6.31 -14.19
C GLU A 279 22.65 5.43 -13.58
N HIS A 280 21.61 6.03 -12.99
CA HIS A 280 20.51 5.33 -12.32
C HIS A 280 19.15 5.88 -12.80
N ASP A 281 18.24 5.00 -13.24
CA ASP A 281 16.86 5.39 -13.57
C ASP A 281 16.00 5.34 -12.28
N PRO A 282 15.65 6.49 -11.69
CA PRO A 282 14.95 6.53 -10.41
C PRO A 282 13.50 6.03 -10.52
N VAL A 283 12.88 6.08 -11.70
CA VAL A 283 11.48 5.66 -11.89
C VAL A 283 11.38 4.14 -11.95
N ARG A 284 12.31 3.51 -12.66
CA ARG A 284 12.44 2.06 -12.69
C ARG A 284 12.69 1.49 -11.30
N GLU A 285 13.65 2.05 -10.55
CA GLU A 285 13.95 1.61 -9.18
C GLU A 285 12.77 1.85 -8.23
N LEU A 286 12.10 3.00 -8.36
CA LEU A 286 10.89 3.34 -7.60
C LEU A 286 9.79 2.30 -7.80
N PHE A 287 9.51 1.91 -9.05
CA PHE A 287 8.49 0.91 -9.34
C PHE A 287 8.83 -0.45 -8.72
N LEU A 288 10.05 -0.94 -8.94
CA LEU A 288 10.47 -2.25 -8.42
C LEU A 288 10.43 -2.30 -6.89
N THR A 289 10.94 -1.25 -6.25
CA THR A 289 10.96 -1.14 -4.79
C THR A 289 9.56 -1.02 -4.21
N THR A 290 8.69 -0.24 -4.86
CA THR A 290 7.28 -0.11 -4.44
C THR A 290 6.54 -1.44 -4.62
N TRP A 291 6.74 -2.13 -5.74
CA TRP A 291 6.11 -3.42 -6.02
C TRP A 291 6.57 -4.51 -5.05
N ASP A 292 7.87 -4.59 -4.76
CA ASP A 292 8.42 -5.58 -3.82
C ASP A 292 7.84 -5.46 -2.40
N ARG A 293 7.42 -4.25 -2.02
CA ARG A 293 6.81 -3.99 -0.71
C ARG A 293 5.30 -4.14 -0.74
N LEU A 294 4.63 -3.81 -1.85
CA LEU A 294 3.18 -3.93 -2.00
C LEU A 294 2.74 -5.38 -2.23
N ARG A 295 3.50 -6.16 -2.99
CA ARG A 295 3.16 -7.54 -3.41
C ARG A 295 2.86 -8.49 -2.23
N PRO A 296 3.67 -8.53 -1.15
CA PRO A 296 3.39 -9.38 0.01
C PRO A 296 2.13 -8.94 0.78
N LEU A 297 1.89 -7.63 0.89
CA LEU A 297 0.71 -7.10 1.59
C LEU A 297 -0.59 -7.49 0.88
N MET A 298 -0.59 -7.42 -0.45
CA MET A 298 -1.72 -7.89 -1.25
C MET A 298 -1.92 -9.41 -1.15
N GLY A 299 -0.84 -10.20 -1.05
CA GLY A 299 -0.97 -11.63 -0.78
C GLY A 299 -1.60 -11.95 0.59
N ILE A 300 -1.37 -11.11 1.61
CA ILE A 300 -2.08 -11.22 2.89
C ILE A 300 -3.57 -10.90 2.72
N LEU A 301 -3.92 -9.90 1.91
CA LEU A 301 -5.32 -9.54 1.63
C LEU A 301 -6.07 -10.63 0.87
N GLU A 302 -5.42 -11.31 -0.09
CA GLU A 302 -6.02 -12.43 -0.83
C GLU A 302 -6.48 -13.57 0.08
N GLY A 303 -5.75 -13.83 1.17
CA GLY A 303 -6.08 -14.87 2.14
C GLY A 303 -7.15 -14.48 3.17
N LEU A 304 -7.65 -13.24 3.13
CA LEU A 304 -8.70 -12.74 4.02
C LEU A 304 -10.05 -12.67 3.29
N GLU A 305 -11.15 -12.91 4.01
CA GLU A 305 -12.50 -12.60 3.52
C GLU A 305 -12.59 -11.06 3.32
N THR A 306 -12.50 -10.61 2.07
CA THR A 306 -12.43 -9.21 1.67
C THR A 306 -13.63 -8.85 0.77
N PRO A 307 -14.69 -8.22 1.33
CA PRO A 307 -15.88 -7.86 0.58
C PRO A 307 -15.55 -7.02 -0.66
N GLY A 308 -15.93 -7.50 -1.84
CA GLY A 308 -15.76 -6.77 -3.11
C GLY A 308 -14.49 -7.09 -3.91
N LEU A 309 -13.45 -7.69 -3.29
CA LEU A 309 -12.24 -8.17 -3.98
C LEU A 309 -12.32 -9.64 -4.38
N GLU A 310 -13.16 -10.43 -3.69
CA GLU A 310 -13.38 -11.86 -3.90
C GLU A 310 -14.10 -12.22 -5.22
N VAL A 311 -14.77 -11.24 -5.85
CA VAL A 311 -15.59 -11.47 -7.05
C VAL A 311 -14.71 -11.30 -8.29
N ASP A 312 -14.34 -12.44 -8.89
CA ASP A 312 -13.72 -12.57 -10.23
C ASP A 312 -12.18 -12.51 -10.31
N PHE A 313 -11.43 -12.94 -9.28
CA PHE A 313 -9.95 -13.04 -9.32
C PHE A 313 -9.22 -11.72 -9.68
N ARG A 314 -9.85 -10.56 -9.43
CA ARG A 314 -9.33 -9.24 -9.82
C ARG A 314 -8.02 -8.88 -9.13
N LEU A 315 -7.92 -9.17 -7.84
CA LEU A 315 -6.68 -8.96 -7.09
C LEU A 315 -5.56 -9.85 -7.63
N ALA A 316 -5.84 -11.14 -7.86
CA ALA A 316 -4.89 -12.08 -8.44
C ALA A 316 -4.42 -11.65 -9.85
N ALA A 317 -5.34 -11.13 -10.68
CA ALA A 317 -5.03 -10.58 -12.00
C ALA A 317 -4.16 -9.31 -11.91
N PHE A 318 -4.45 -8.41 -10.98
CA PHE A 318 -3.64 -7.22 -10.72
C PHE A 318 -2.22 -7.59 -10.28
N LEU A 319 -2.09 -8.58 -9.39
CA LEU A 319 -0.80 -9.12 -8.95
C LEU A 319 -0.02 -9.73 -10.10
N ALA A 320 -0.66 -10.57 -10.91
CA ALA A 320 -0.03 -11.12 -12.10
C ALA A 320 0.42 -10.04 -13.07
N GLY A 321 -0.34 -8.94 -13.20
CA GLY A 321 0.02 -7.78 -14.01
C GLY A 321 1.32 -7.12 -13.55
N GLY A 322 1.43 -6.77 -12.26
CA GLY A 322 2.66 -6.18 -11.73
C GLY A 322 3.84 -7.16 -11.68
N ASP A 323 3.60 -8.45 -11.43
CA ASP A 323 4.63 -9.50 -11.52
C ASP A 323 5.14 -9.65 -12.96
N ALA A 324 4.29 -9.43 -13.97
CA ALA A 324 4.70 -9.36 -15.37
C ALA A 324 5.65 -8.19 -15.64
N LEU A 325 5.31 -7.01 -15.13
CA LEU A 325 6.16 -5.83 -15.28
C LEU A 325 7.53 -6.07 -14.66
N ARG A 326 7.57 -6.58 -13.42
CA ARG A 326 8.83 -6.98 -12.77
C ARG A 326 9.61 -8.02 -13.58
N ALA A 327 8.94 -9.01 -14.15
CA ALA A 327 9.60 -10.06 -14.92
C ALA A 327 10.13 -9.58 -16.28
N LEU A 328 9.44 -8.64 -16.93
CA LEU A 328 9.91 -7.94 -18.12
C LEU A 328 11.18 -7.13 -17.83
N ASP A 329 11.20 -6.41 -16.70
CA ASP A 329 12.39 -5.66 -16.26
C ASP A 329 13.63 -6.55 -16.14
N ALA A 330 13.43 -7.77 -15.64
CA ALA A 330 14.49 -8.75 -15.40
C ALA A 330 15.09 -9.32 -16.70
N LEU A 331 14.45 -9.15 -17.86
CA LEU A 331 14.97 -9.60 -19.16
C LEU A 331 16.19 -8.78 -19.61
N GLY A 332 16.33 -7.54 -19.12
CA GLY A 332 17.49 -6.69 -19.38
C GLY A 332 17.10 -5.23 -19.67
N PRO A 333 18.05 -4.29 -19.56
CA PRO A 333 17.82 -2.85 -19.76
C PRO A 333 17.34 -2.51 -21.17
N GLU A 334 17.57 -3.39 -22.15
CA GLU A 334 17.05 -3.27 -23.50
C GLU A 334 15.51 -3.33 -23.56
N TYR A 335 14.86 -4.08 -22.67
CA TYR A 335 13.39 -4.19 -22.58
C TYR A 335 12.75 -3.04 -21.76
N GLY A 336 13.39 -1.86 -21.76
CA GLY A 336 13.09 -0.71 -20.91
C GLY A 336 11.60 -0.49 -20.67
N LEU A 337 11.20 -0.50 -19.40
CA LEU A 337 9.82 -0.26 -18.97
C LEU A 337 9.55 1.24 -18.89
N GLU A 338 8.94 1.81 -19.92
CA GLU A 338 8.41 3.17 -19.82
C GLU A 338 7.08 3.17 -19.08
N ILE A 339 7.03 3.74 -17.87
CA ILE A 339 5.76 3.89 -17.14
C ILE A 339 4.92 4.97 -17.81
N THR A 340 3.88 4.56 -18.55
CA THR A 340 2.94 5.47 -19.22
C THR A 340 1.64 5.66 -18.43
N ARG A 341 0.98 6.82 -18.61
CA ARG A 341 -0.32 7.12 -17.97
C ARG A 341 -1.41 6.11 -18.33
N ASP A 342 -1.43 5.69 -19.58
CA ASP A 342 -2.36 4.67 -20.07
C ASP A 342 -2.05 3.28 -19.49
N GLY A 343 -0.77 2.93 -19.31
CA GLY A 343 -0.35 1.73 -18.59
C GLY A 343 -0.88 1.69 -17.16
N LEU A 344 -0.74 2.81 -16.41
CA LEU A 344 -1.29 2.94 -15.05
C LEU A 344 -2.82 2.77 -15.02
N ARG A 345 -3.54 3.38 -15.98
CA ARG A 345 -5.00 3.23 -16.09
C ARG A 345 -5.42 1.79 -16.36
N ARG A 346 -4.71 1.09 -17.24
CA ARG A 346 -5.00 -0.32 -17.56
C ARG A 346 -4.71 -1.23 -16.38
N LEU A 347 -3.58 -1.02 -15.70
CA LEU A 347 -3.23 -1.75 -14.48
C LEU A 347 -4.32 -1.55 -13.40
N ALA A 348 -4.78 -0.32 -13.17
CA ALA A 348 -5.88 -0.06 -12.24
C ALA A 348 -7.19 -0.76 -12.62
N ARG A 349 -7.50 -0.87 -13.92
CA ARG A 349 -8.72 -1.58 -14.38
C ARG A 349 -8.68 -3.08 -14.13
N LEU A 350 -7.51 -3.70 -13.98
CA LEU A 350 -7.42 -5.11 -13.56
C LEU A 350 -8.03 -5.31 -12.15
N LEU A 351 -7.85 -4.33 -11.26
CA LEU A 351 -8.37 -4.37 -9.90
C LEU A 351 -9.79 -3.77 -9.78
N MET A 352 -9.99 -2.58 -10.36
CA MET A 352 -11.19 -1.74 -10.16
C MET A 352 -12.23 -1.88 -11.28
N ALA A 353 -11.93 -2.55 -12.38
CA ALA A 353 -12.79 -2.63 -13.57
C ALA A 353 -13.30 -1.23 -14.01
N GLU A 354 -14.61 -1.07 -14.23
CA GLU A 354 -15.23 0.20 -14.66
C GLU A 354 -15.17 1.32 -13.60
N SER A 355 -14.82 1.00 -12.34
CA SER A 355 -14.68 1.99 -11.27
C SER A 355 -13.31 2.69 -11.23
N ALA A 356 -12.37 2.27 -12.08
CA ALA A 356 -11.09 2.96 -12.23
C ALA A 356 -11.32 4.40 -12.76
N PRO A 357 -10.70 5.43 -12.17
CA PRO A 357 -10.90 6.81 -12.60
C PRO A 357 -10.31 7.05 -14.00
N PRO A 358 -10.85 8.01 -14.78
CA PRO A 358 -10.36 8.34 -16.12
C PRO A 358 -8.99 9.03 -16.12
N SER A 359 -8.60 9.61 -14.98
CA SER A 359 -7.34 10.30 -14.71
C SER A 359 -7.01 10.15 -13.23
N PHE A 360 -5.74 10.02 -12.87
CA PHE A 360 -5.33 10.05 -11.46
C PHE A 360 -4.93 11.47 -11.01
N THR A 361 -4.91 12.44 -11.94
CA THR A 361 -4.67 13.87 -11.69
C THR A 361 -5.88 14.75 -12.06
N PRO A 362 -5.99 16.00 -11.54
CA PRO A 362 -5.09 16.64 -10.58
C PRO A 362 -5.20 16.01 -9.19
N LEU A 363 -4.12 16.12 -8.43
CA LEU A 363 -4.06 15.63 -7.06
C LEU A 363 -4.70 16.68 -6.15
N PRO A 364 -5.71 16.33 -5.33
CA PRO A 364 -6.31 17.31 -4.44
C PRO A 364 -5.27 17.79 -3.44
N LEU A 365 -5.15 19.12 -3.35
CA LEU A 365 -4.32 19.81 -2.35
C LEU A 365 -5.04 19.96 -1.00
N GLU A 366 -6.33 19.63 -0.97
CA GLU A 366 -7.18 19.70 0.20
C GLU A 366 -6.99 18.49 1.13
N VAL A 367 -7.30 18.69 2.40
CA VAL A 367 -7.35 17.64 3.39
C VAL A 367 -8.53 16.70 3.10
N ASP A 368 -8.29 15.39 3.16
CA ASP A 368 -9.29 14.35 2.98
C ASP A 368 -9.55 13.67 4.34
N PRO A 369 -10.67 13.99 5.03
CA PRO A 369 -10.95 13.45 6.37
C PRO A 369 -11.07 11.93 6.41
N GLU A 370 -11.59 11.31 5.35
CA GLU A 370 -11.74 9.85 5.29
C GLU A 370 -10.36 9.20 5.13
N PHE A 371 -9.49 9.77 4.28
CA PHE A 371 -8.11 9.30 4.15
C PHE A 371 -7.32 9.43 5.46
N ARG A 372 -7.50 10.55 6.19
CA ARG A 372 -6.89 10.76 7.50
C ARG A 372 -7.31 9.71 8.52
N ASP A 373 -8.62 9.49 8.65
CA ASP A 373 -9.17 8.51 9.59
C ASP A 373 -8.69 7.08 9.25
N LEU A 374 -8.69 6.74 7.96
CA LEU A 374 -8.27 5.42 7.46
C LEU A 374 -6.86 5.03 7.93
N PHE A 375 -5.95 6.01 8.04
CA PHE A 375 -4.56 5.82 8.44
C PHE A 375 -4.23 6.31 9.86
N GLY A 376 -5.24 6.60 10.67
CA GLY A 376 -5.08 6.86 12.11
C GLY A 376 -4.69 8.29 12.48
N PHE A 377 -4.93 9.26 11.57
CA PHE A 377 -4.86 10.70 11.82
C PHE A 377 -6.25 11.26 12.16
N GLU A 378 -6.85 10.75 13.25
CA GLU A 378 -8.22 11.09 13.68
C GLU A 378 -8.53 12.59 13.48
N THR A 379 -9.63 12.91 12.80
CA THR A 379 -10.31 14.21 12.89
C THR A 379 -11.04 14.28 14.23
N ARG A 380 -10.28 14.33 15.32
CA ARG A 380 -10.82 14.95 16.53
C ARG A 380 -10.91 16.42 16.23
N GLU A 381 -12.14 16.90 16.06
CA GLU A 381 -12.54 18.30 15.85
C GLU A 381 -11.32 19.21 15.80
N GLU A 382 -10.97 19.71 14.61
CA GLU A 382 -10.27 20.99 14.56
C GLU A 382 -11.15 21.92 15.38
N ALA A 383 -10.85 22.04 16.67
CA ALA A 383 -11.26 23.15 17.45
C ALA A 383 -10.56 24.29 16.74
N GLU A 384 -11.29 24.92 15.81
CA GLU A 384 -11.11 26.34 15.54
C GLU A 384 -10.81 26.92 16.91
N PHE A 385 -9.60 27.45 17.08
CA PHE A 385 -9.22 28.19 18.26
C PHE A 385 -10.09 29.45 18.29
N THR A 386 -11.36 29.28 18.63
CA THR A 386 -12.27 30.36 18.95
C THR A 386 -11.98 30.68 20.41
N THR A 387 -11.30 31.81 20.59
CA THR A 387 -11.00 32.48 21.86
C THR A 387 -12.16 32.55 22.87
N VAL A 388 -13.39 32.26 22.40
CA VAL A 388 -14.65 32.20 23.13
C VAL A 388 -14.70 31.13 24.23
N ALA A 389 -14.05 29.97 24.05
CA ALA A 389 -14.14 28.85 25.03
C ALA A 389 -13.36 29.15 26.32
N LEU A 390 -12.18 29.76 26.23
CA LEU A 390 -11.41 30.22 27.38
C LEU A 390 -12.12 31.37 28.13
N THR A 391 -12.87 32.21 27.39
CA THR A 391 -13.62 33.32 28.01
C THR A 391 -14.77 32.83 28.90
N GLN A 392 -15.42 31.72 28.55
CA GLN A 392 -16.54 31.16 29.32
C GLN A 392 -16.10 30.44 30.59
N GLN A 393 -14.92 29.80 30.60
CA GLN A 393 -14.38 29.11 31.78
C GLN A 393 -13.86 30.06 32.86
N ILE A 394 -13.34 31.23 32.48
CA ILE A 394 -12.87 32.25 33.44
C ILE A 394 -14.05 33.04 34.05
N ALA A 395 -15.11 33.29 33.27
CA ALA A 395 -16.29 34.02 33.73
C ALA A 395 -17.13 33.27 34.79
N GLY A 396 -16.98 31.95 34.92
CA GLY A 396 -17.73 31.13 35.88
C GLY A 396 -17.20 31.18 37.32
N GLY A 397 -15.99 31.71 37.55
CA GLY A 397 -15.29 31.60 38.85
C GLY A 397 -15.34 32.83 39.75
N PHE A 398 -15.69 34.01 39.24
CA PHE A 398 -15.69 35.25 40.02
C PHE A 398 -17.10 35.72 40.36
N GLY A 399 -17.49 35.41 41.60
CA GLY A 399 -18.71 35.87 42.24
C GLY A 399 -18.93 37.38 42.10
N ARG A 400 -20.18 37.68 41.71
CA ARG A 400 -20.86 38.98 41.80
C ARG A 400 -20.43 39.73 43.06
N PHE A 401 -19.93 40.97 42.92
CA PHE A 401 -19.92 42.10 43.88
C PHE A 401 -18.67 43.03 43.86
N GLY A 402 -17.67 42.83 42.97
CA GLY A 402 -16.44 43.65 42.99
C GLY A 402 -16.05 44.47 41.73
N ALA A 403 -16.76 44.33 40.60
CA ALA A 403 -16.21 44.73 39.29
C ALA A 403 -16.44 46.20 38.83
N TRP A 404 -16.88 47.11 39.70
CA TRP A 404 -17.12 48.51 39.32
C TRP A 404 -15.85 49.38 39.41
N LEU A 405 -14.86 49.06 40.25
CA LEU A 405 -13.83 50.06 40.59
C LEU A 405 -12.46 49.92 39.91
N LEU A 406 -12.28 49.03 38.94
CA LEU A 406 -11.01 48.91 38.20
C LEU A 406 -11.28 48.54 36.73
N PRO A 407 -10.80 49.30 35.73
CA PRO A 407 -10.66 48.76 34.39
C PRO A 407 -9.59 47.67 34.47
N ALA A 408 -10.00 46.41 34.38
CA ALA A 408 -9.10 45.31 34.16
C ALA A 408 -8.54 45.46 32.74
N ALA A 409 -7.41 46.15 32.62
CA ALA A 409 -6.55 46.04 31.46
C ALA A 409 -5.94 44.63 31.51
N HIS A 410 -6.66 43.64 30.99
CA HIS A 410 -6.06 42.38 30.62
C HIS A 410 -5.24 42.67 29.36
N ALA A 411 -3.94 42.89 29.54
CA ALA A 411 -2.98 42.73 28.45
C ALA A 411 -2.92 41.22 28.17
N ASP A 412 -3.75 40.75 27.24
CA ASP A 412 -3.59 39.42 26.66
C ASP A 412 -2.20 39.42 26.00
N SER A 413 -1.27 38.65 26.57
CA SER A 413 0.04 38.46 25.95
C SER A 413 -0.16 37.78 24.60
N ILE A 414 0.36 38.36 23.53
CA ILE A 414 0.37 37.77 22.19
C ILE A 414 0.98 36.37 22.29
N THR A 415 0.30 35.35 21.75
CA THR A 415 0.81 33.97 21.77
C THR A 415 2.10 33.87 20.95
N PRO A 416 3.00 32.89 21.23
CA PRO A 416 4.21 32.71 20.44
C PRO A 416 3.93 32.55 18.94
N ALA A 417 2.86 31.83 18.58
CA ALA A 417 2.43 31.64 17.20
C ALA A 417 2.10 32.96 16.49
N GLU A 418 1.28 33.80 17.12
CA GLU A 418 0.90 35.10 16.55
C GLU A 418 2.10 36.06 16.50
N ALA A 419 2.98 36.01 17.49
CA ALA A 419 4.21 36.80 17.52
C ALA A 419 5.23 36.40 16.42
N LEU A 420 5.20 35.14 15.98
CA LEU A 420 6.07 34.61 14.93
C LEU A 420 5.53 34.82 13.51
N LYS A 421 4.30 35.31 13.36
CA LYS A 421 3.66 35.50 12.06
C LYS A 421 4.43 36.49 11.20
N GLY A 422 4.99 36.01 10.09
CA GLY A 422 5.83 36.80 9.18
C GLY A 422 7.18 37.26 9.77
N LEU A 423 7.56 36.77 10.95
CA LEU A 423 8.79 37.19 11.61
C LEU A 423 10.00 36.45 11.03
N VAL A 424 10.95 37.20 10.48
CA VAL A 424 12.23 36.68 9.98
C VAL A 424 13.32 36.89 11.04
N PRO A 425 14.08 35.85 11.40
CA PRO A 425 15.20 36.00 12.32
C PRO A 425 16.34 36.81 11.71
N GLN A 426 16.79 37.83 12.44
CA GLN A 426 17.87 38.75 12.09
C GLN A 426 18.83 38.91 13.27
N PRO A 427 20.09 39.33 13.05
CA PRO A 427 21.09 39.43 14.12
C PRO A 427 20.64 40.29 15.33
N ASP A 428 19.82 41.31 15.11
CA ASP A 428 19.32 42.23 16.12
C ASP A 428 18.10 41.71 16.90
N ASN A 429 17.36 40.73 16.37
CA ASN A 429 16.18 40.13 17.00
C ASN A 429 16.35 38.65 17.38
N LEU A 430 17.50 38.03 17.06
CA LEU A 430 17.70 36.57 17.10
C LEU A 430 17.42 35.95 18.47
N ASP A 431 17.89 36.54 19.56
CA ASP A 431 17.65 36.01 20.92
C ASP A 431 16.15 36.00 21.29
N ALA A 432 15.43 37.07 20.92
CA ALA A 432 13.98 37.14 21.13
C ALA A 432 13.23 36.14 20.23
N TYR A 433 13.65 36.01 18.98
CA TYR A 433 13.11 35.03 18.04
C TYR A 433 13.26 33.60 18.58
N LEU A 434 14.46 33.20 18.99
CA LEU A 434 14.72 31.85 19.50
C LEU A 434 13.89 31.54 20.75
N LYS A 435 13.67 32.53 21.63
CA LYS A 435 12.75 32.41 22.79
C LYS A 435 11.31 32.16 22.38
N LEU A 436 10.81 32.89 21.39
CA LEU A 436 9.46 32.66 20.87
C LEU A 436 9.32 31.27 20.26
N VAL A 437 10.31 30.83 19.47
CA VAL A 437 10.27 29.48 18.86
C VAL A 437 10.36 28.39 19.93
N ALA A 438 11.25 28.52 20.91
CA ALA A 438 11.36 27.58 22.02
C ALA A 438 10.04 27.43 22.78
N SER A 439 9.38 28.55 23.11
CA SER A 439 8.07 28.54 23.77
C SER A 439 7.00 27.91 22.88
N LEU A 440 6.97 28.22 21.58
CA LEU A 440 6.03 27.60 20.65
C LEU A 440 6.19 26.07 20.60
N LEU A 441 7.42 25.57 20.43
CA LEU A 441 7.67 24.13 20.33
C LEU A 441 7.28 23.39 21.62
N GLU A 442 7.55 23.98 22.78
CA GLU A 442 7.15 23.45 24.09
C GLU A 442 5.63 23.40 24.26
N GLU A 443 4.98 24.52 23.95
CA GLU A 443 3.53 24.68 24.09
C GLU A 443 2.79 23.68 23.19
N GLN A 444 3.21 23.54 21.93
CA GLN A 444 2.58 22.60 21.00
C GLN A 444 2.85 21.13 21.37
N ALA A 445 4.07 20.78 21.79
CA ALA A 445 4.37 19.43 22.25
C ALA A 445 3.55 19.05 23.50
N SER A 446 3.41 19.98 24.45
CA SER A 446 2.61 19.79 25.66
C SER A 446 1.12 19.69 25.33
N ALA A 447 0.60 20.58 24.48
CA ALA A 447 -0.78 20.55 24.04
C ALA A 447 -1.13 19.27 23.27
N TRP A 448 -0.18 18.70 22.52
CA TRP A 448 -0.36 17.41 21.87
C TRP A 448 -0.50 16.28 22.89
N LEU A 449 0.36 16.23 23.91
CA LEU A 449 0.30 15.23 24.99
C LEU A 449 -1.02 15.31 25.78
N ASP A 450 -1.50 16.51 26.05
CA ASP A 450 -2.78 16.72 26.75
C ASP A 450 -3.98 16.17 25.95
N LYS A 451 -3.88 16.18 24.62
CA LYS A 451 -4.94 15.71 23.71
C LYS A 451 -4.78 14.24 23.30
N ASN A 452 -3.59 13.66 23.44
CA ASN A 452 -3.24 12.35 22.91
C ASN A 452 -2.66 11.43 23.99
N ASN A 453 -3.38 10.35 24.30
CA ASN A 453 -2.96 9.32 25.26
C ASN A 453 -2.27 8.10 24.62
N ARG A 454 -1.89 8.21 23.34
CA ARG A 454 -1.32 7.09 22.56
C ARG A 454 0.18 6.90 22.81
N LEU A 455 0.87 7.93 23.28
CA LEU A 455 2.29 7.84 23.62
C LEU A 455 2.46 7.22 25.02
N PRO A 456 3.25 6.14 25.20
CA PRO A 456 3.50 5.56 26.51
C PRO A 456 4.15 6.57 27.48
N ASP A 457 3.73 6.58 28.75
CA ASP A 457 4.21 7.51 29.79
C ASP A 457 5.75 7.61 29.87
N ARG A 458 6.45 6.49 29.65
CA ARG A 458 7.92 6.45 29.67
C ARG A 458 8.59 7.28 28.57
N LEU A 459 7.85 7.68 27.54
CA LEU A 459 8.31 8.45 26.39
C LEU A 459 7.81 9.90 26.41
N THR A 460 6.90 10.27 27.32
CA THR A 460 6.33 11.63 27.41
C THR A 460 7.42 12.69 27.54
N GLU A 461 8.40 12.49 28.43
CA GLU A 461 9.52 13.42 28.63
C GLU A 461 10.49 13.46 27.42
N ARG A 462 10.39 12.52 26.48
CA ARG A 462 11.24 12.47 25.29
C ARG A 462 10.66 13.23 24.11
N LEU A 463 9.38 13.63 24.16
CA LEU A 463 8.70 14.29 23.03
C LEU A 463 9.24 15.71 22.80
N ASP A 464 9.30 16.56 23.82
CA ASP A 464 9.78 17.95 23.65
C ASP A 464 11.21 18.00 23.07
N PRO A 465 12.21 17.24 23.59
CA PRO A 465 13.53 17.18 22.99
C PRO A 465 13.54 16.65 21.55
N LEU A 466 12.68 15.69 21.22
CA LEU A 466 12.54 15.15 19.85
C LEU A 466 12.03 16.24 18.89
N VAL A 467 11.00 16.97 19.27
CA VAL A 467 10.40 18.05 18.47
C VAL A 467 11.41 19.17 18.24
N ARG A 468 12.06 19.65 19.30
CA ARG A 468 13.08 20.71 19.20
C ARG A 468 14.29 20.31 18.37
N ALA A 469 14.76 19.08 18.52
CA ALA A 469 15.90 18.56 17.76
C ALA A 469 15.57 18.42 16.28
N THR A 470 14.34 17.99 15.96
CA THR A 470 13.84 17.92 14.60
C THR A 470 13.80 19.32 13.98
N ALA A 471 13.14 20.29 14.63
CA ALA A 471 13.11 21.68 14.15
C ALA A 471 14.52 22.27 13.97
N TRP A 472 15.48 21.93 14.85
CA TRP A 472 16.86 22.38 14.72
C TRP A 472 17.50 21.77 13.47
N LYS A 473 17.38 20.45 13.32
CA LYS A 473 17.99 19.71 12.22
C LYS A 473 17.40 20.06 10.86
N GLU A 474 16.10 20.37 10.80
CA GLU A 474 15.37 20.63 9.57
C GLU A 474 15.51 22.08 9.09
N SER A 475 15.38 23.06 9.98
CA SER A 475 15.35 24.48 9.58
C SER A 475 16.26 25.39 10.39
N CYS A 476 16.95 24.83 11.38
CA CYS A 476 17.56 25.59 12.48
C CYS A 476 16.55 26.53 13.15
N TRP A 477 15.34 26.03 13.42
CA TRP A 477 14.25 26.78 14.06
C TRP A 477 13.68 27.93 13.20
N ARG A 478 13.84 27.90 11.87
CA ARG A 478 13.35 28.94 10.96
C ARG A 478 12.08 28.53 10.25
N HIS A 479 11.02 29.30 10.41
CA HIS A 479 9.85 29.17 9.52
C HIS A 479 9.98 30.06 8.28
N PHE A 480 10.41 31.32 8.45
CA PHE A 480 10.59 32.29 7.37
C PHE A 480 12.08 32.63 7.16
N SER A 481 12.40 33.01 5.93
CA SER A 481 13.70 33.49 5.46
C SER A 481 13.54 34.76 4.62
N GLY A 482 14.65 35.33 4.14
CA GLY A 482 14.65 36.54 3.32
C GLY A 482 14.78 37.82 4.16
N SER A 483 14.14 38.90 3.71
CA SER A 483 14.17 40.20 4.39
C SER A 483 12.98 40.36 5.32
N GLY A 484 13.12 41.15 6.39
CA GLY A 484 12.00 41.41 7.31
C GLY A 484 10.80 42.13 6.66
N SER A 485 11.01 42.82 5.53
CA SER A 485 9.94 43.46 4.75
C SER A 485 9.25 42.52 3.75
N GLU A 486 9.86 41.38 3.46
CA GLU A 486 9.40 40.45 2.43
C GLU A 486 9.68 39.01 2.89
N PRO A 487 8.99 38.55 3.97
CA PRO A 487 9.19 37.23 4.53
C PRO A 487 8.77 36.16 3.51
N GLN A 488 9.63 35.18 3.31
CA GLN A 488 9.33 34.01 2.48
C GLN A 488 9.42 32.75 3.34
N VAL A 489 8.44 31.85 3.24
CA VAL A 489 8.52 30.55 3.91
C VAL A 489 9.80 29.84 3.48
N LEU A 490 10.50 29.24 4.43
CA LEU A 490 11.68 28.43 4.13
C LEU A 490 11.24 27.21 3.30
N ARG A 491 11.86 27.00 2.14
CA ARG A 491 11.60 25.84 1.27
C ARG A 491 12.89 25.07 1.00
N SER A 492 12.83 23.75 1.12
CA SER A 492 13.91 22.89 0.63
C SER A 492 13.84 22.73 -0.90
N PRO A 493 14.93 22.29 -1.55
CA PRO A 493 14.90 21.92 -2.96
C PRO A 493 13.82 20.89 -3.30
N GLY A 494 13.57 19.93 -2.40
CA GLY A 494 12.53 18.90 -2.55
C GLY A 494 11.11 19.36 -2.24
N GLY A 495 10.88 20.66 -1.99
CA GLY A 495 9.55 21.23 -1.80
C GLY A 495 9.00 21.18 -0.36
N ALA A 496 9.80 20.74 0.60
CA ALA A 496 9.42 20.76 2.02
C ALA A 496 9.40 22.19 2.59
N VAL A 497 8.46 22.51 3.49
CA VAL A 497 8.17 23.89 3.91
C VAL A 497 8.22 24.13 5.42
N GLY A 498 8.64 25.33 5.80
CA GLY A 498 8.51 25.88 7.15
C GLY A 498 9.47 25.28 8.19
N MET A 499 9.15 25.47 9.47
CA MET A 499 10.04 25.15 10.58
C MET A 499 10.34 23.66 10.72
N MET A 500 9.34 22.82 10.47
CA MET A 500 9.48 21.36 10.52
C MET A 500 9.84 20.76 9.15
N GLN A 501 10.02 21.57 8.10
CA GLN A 501 10.30 21.12 6.72
C GLN A 501 9.37 20.00 6.25
N ILE A 502 8.06 20.24 6.30
CA ILE A 502 7.05 19.24 5.91
C ILE A 502 6.88 19.25 4.40
N ASN A 503 7.02 18.09 3.76
CA ASN A 503 6.80 17.95 2.33
C ASN A 503 5.32 17.77 2.02
N GLY A 504 4.71 18.80 1.43
CA GLY A 504 3.28 18.80 1.08
C GLY A 504 2.89 17.75 0.04
N ARG A 505 3.83 17.31 -0.82
CA ARG A 505 3.61 16.18 -1.74
C ARG A 505 3.51 14.87 -0.98
N VAL A 506 4.49 14.60 -0.10
CA VAL A 506 4.52 13.38 0.73
C VAL A 506 3.27 13.25 1.59
N TRP A 507 2.85 14.36 2.21
CA TRP A 507 1.74 14.37 3.17
C TRP A 507 0.44 14.95 2.62
N ARG A 508 0.29 15.01 1.29
CA ARG A 508 -0.97 15.42 0.65
C ARG A 508 -2.13 14.57 1.16
N LYS A 509 -3.35 15.11 1.12
CA LYS A 509 -4.57 14.58 1.74
C LYS A 509 -4.56 14.53 3.27
N VAL A 510 -3.39 14.59 3.91
CA VAL A 510 -3.29 14.60 5.38
C VAL A 510 -3.25 16.03 5.92
N TYR A 511 -2.45 16.92 5.33
CA TYR A 511 -2.32 18.31 5.80
C TYR A 511 -2.62 19.33 4.70
N ASP A 512 -3.08 20.51 5.12
CA ASP A 512 -3.38 21.65 4.26
C ASP A 512 -2.08 22.39 3.92
N LEU A 513 -1.74 22.45 2.62
CA LEU A 513 -0.50 23.06 2.14
C LEU A 513 -0.42 24.57 2.40
N ASP A 514 -1.54 25.29 2.27
CA ASP A 514 -1.56 26.74 2.47
C ASP A 514 -1.33 27.05 3.95
N ARG A 515 -1.91 26.27 4.85
CA ARG A 515 -1.68 26.43 6.29
C ARG A 515 -0.26 26.03 6.69
N LEU A 516 0.29 24.95 6.11
CA LEU A 516 1.71 24.58 6.33
C LEU A 516 2.69 25.70 5.97
N VAL A 517 2.34 26.53 4.99
CA VAL A 517 3.15 27.65 4.49
C VAL A 517 2.95 28.94 5.30
N ASN A 518 1.72 29.22 5.74
CA ASN A 518 1.35 30.51 6.31
C ASN A 518 1.26 30.52 7.84
N GLU A 519 1.07 29.36 8.47
CA GLU A 519 0.81 29.21 9.92
C GLU A 519 1.95 28.43 10.59
N VAL A 520 2.73 29.11 11.42
CA VAL A 520 3.92 28.52 12.08
C VAL A 520 3.53 27.41 13.05
N ASP A 521 2.45 27.60 13.80
CA ASP A 521 1.88 26.63 14.72
C ASP A 521 1.26 25.43 14.00
N TYR A 522 0.57 25.63 12.88
CA TYR A 522 0.07 24.52 12.06
C TYR A 522 1.22 23.66 11.54
N ASN A 523 2.29 24.29 11.04
CA ASN A 523 3.50 23.59 10.58
C ASN A 523 4.17 22.79 11.72
N VAL A 524 4.28 23.38 12.92
CA VAL A 524 4.82 22.68 14.09
C VAL A 524 3.92 21.51 14.51
N ASN A 525 2.60 21.72 14.60
CA ASN A 525 1.65 20.68 14.97
C ASN A 525 1.62 19.51 14.00
N ALA A 526 1.61 19.79 12.69
CA ALA A 526 1.74 18.75 11.67
C ALA A 526 3.06 17.97 11.82
N GLY A 527 4.15 18.65 12.16
CA GLY A 527 5.44 18.00 12.41
C GLY A 527 5.41 17.09 13.64
N ILE A 528 4.75 17.51 14.72
CA ILE A 528 4.55 16.70 15.93
C ILE A 528 3.69 15.48 15.63
N ASP A 529 2.60 15.65 14.89
CA ASP A 529 1.72 14.55 14.46
C ASP A 529 2.48 13.52 13.62
N ILE A 530 3.31 13.96 12.66
CA ILE A 530 4.14 13.08 11.83
C ILE A 530 5.18 12.34 12.69
N LEU A 531 5.90 13.05 13.57
CA LEU A 531 6.89 12.46 14.46
C LEU A 531 6.26 11.40 15.36
N THR A 532 5.10 11.70 15.95
CA THR A 532 4.41 10.79 16.87
C THR A 532 3.76 9.63 16.12
N HIS A 533 3.32 9.81 14.88
CA HIS A 533 2.91 8.73 14.00
C HIS A 533 4.07 7.75 13.74
N TYR A 534 5.24 8.24 13.31
CA TYR A 534 6.41 7.38 13.12
C TYR A 534 6.90 6.73 14.41
N LEU A 535 6.82 7.44 15.54
CA LEU A 535 7.18 6.89 16.85
C LEU A 535 6.24 5.76 17.28
N VAL A 536 4.93 6.00 17.28
CA VAL A 536 3.95 5.08 17.85
C VAL A 536 3.53 4.00 16.85
N ASP A 537 3.12 4.40 15.66
CA ASP A 537 2.56 3.50 14.65
C ASP A 537 3.63 2.71 13.90
N TYR A 538 4.91 3.08 14.01
CA TYR A 538 6.02 2.34 13.40
C TYR A 538 7.11 1.92 14.40
N ALA A 539 7.88 2.85 14.97
CA ALA A 539 9.07 2.49 15.75
C ALA A 539 8.75 1.61 16.98
N ILE A 540 7.69 1.93 17.72
CA ILE A 540 7.22 1.10 18.84
C ILE A 540 6.63 -0.22 18.32
N ARG A 541 5.73 -0.15 17.34
CA ARG A 541 5.05 -1.34 16.77
C ARG A 541 6.02 -2.36 16.20
N LEU A 542 7.07 -1.90 15.53
CA LEU A 542 8.12 -2.73 14.91
C LEU A 542 9.26 -3.10 15.88
N GLY A 543 9.12 -2.74 17.17
CA GLY A 543 10.02 -3.23 18.22
C GLY A 543 11.43 -2.61 18.20
N GLU A 544 11.61 -1.38 17.72
CA GLU A 544 12.97 -0.77 17.70
C GLU A 544 13.56 -0.59 19.11
N HIS A 545 12.72 -0.45 20.13
CA HIS A 545 13.13 -0.45 21.54
C HIS A 545 13.60 -1.82 22.06
N GLU A 546 13.32 -2.90 21.35
CA GLU A 546 13.79 -4.25 21.68
C GLU A 546 15.20 -4.52 21.15
N GLN A 547 15.69 -3.66 20.24
CA GLN A 547 17.07 -3.70 19.74
C GLN A 547 18.05 -3.17 20.80
N PRO A 548 19.35 -3.53 20.74
CA PRO A 548 20.36 -2.96 21.62
C PRO A 548 20.37 -1.43 21.54
N GLY A 549 20.15 -0.77 22.68
CA GLY A 549 19.98 0.69 22.75
C GLY A 549 18.66 1.14 23.41
N GLY A 550 17.65 0.26 23.47
CA GLY A 550 16.41 0.52 24.21
C GLY A 550 15.60 1.69 23.63
N ASP A 551 14.95 2.49 24.48
CA ASP A 551 14.10 3.60 24.04
C ASP A 551 14.84 4.69 23.24
N ASP A 552 16.17 4.78 23.30
CA ASP A 552 16.93 5.71 22.45
C ASP A 552 16.83 5.35 20.96
N ASN A 553 16.64 4.05 20.65
CA ASN A 553 16.41 3.57 19.30
C ASN A 553 15.09 4.07 18.73
N LEU A 554 14.06 4.26 19.56
CA LEU A 554 12.78 4.82 19.12
C LEU A 554 12.97 6.22 18.55
N ILE A 555 13.76 7.06 19.23
CA ILE A 555 14.03 8.44 18.80
C ILE A 555 14.81 8.49 17.49
N LYS A 556 15.84 7.65 17.36
CA LYS A 556 16.65 7.55 16.13
C LYS A 556 15.82 7.04 14.96
N ALA A 557 15.05 5.98 15.20
CA ALA A 557 14.16 5.38 14.21
C ALA A 557 13.09 6.37 13.73
N THR A 558 12.46 7.10 14.65
CA THR A 558 11.46 8.13 14.33
C THR A 558 12.03 9.21 13.42
N TYR A 559 13.22 9.74 13.71
CA TYR A 559 13.81 10.78 12.86
C TYR A 559 14.28 10.23 11.51
N ALA A 560 14.87 9.03 11.48
CA ALA A 560 15.25 8.39 10.22
C ALA A 560 14.04 8.22 9.29
N ALA A 561 12.88 7.82 9.86
CA ALA A 561 11.62 7.76 9.12
C ALA A 561 11.05 9.15 8.78
N TYR A 562 11.20 10.16 9.65
CA TYR A 562 10.80 11.54 9.36
C TYR A 562 11.54 12.10 8.13
N ASN A 563 12.82 11.77 8.02
CA ASN A 563 13.68 12.28 6.95
C ASN A 563 13.51 11.51 5.63
N GLY A 564 13.36 10.18 5.66
CA GLY A 564 13.36 9.36 4.44
C GLY A 564 12.09 8.54 4.17
N GLY A 565 11.13 8.54 5.09
CA GLY A 565 9.96 7.65 5.04
C GLY A 565 10.13 6.34 5.84
N PRO A 566 9.04 5.59 6.05
CA PRO A 566 9.03 4.35 6.83
C PRO A 566 10.11 3.30 6.50
N GLY A 567 10.53 3.18 5.24
CA GLY A 567 11.57 2.25 4.81
C GLY A 567 12.95 2.54 5.41
N HIS A 568 13.18 3.79 5.84
CA HIS A 568 14.43 4.23 6.46
C HIS A 568 14.47 4.02 7.98
N LEU A 569 13.40 3.53 8.59
CA LEU A 569 13.23 3.42 10.04
C LEU A 569 14.38 2.71 10.77
N ALA A 570 14.94 1.66 10.15
CA ALA A 570 16.03 0.88 10.73
C ALA A 570 17.44 1.34 10.29
N ARG A 571 17.57 2.34 9.42
CA ARG A 571 18.85 2.66 8.76
C ARG A 571 19.93 3.13 9.73
N TYR A 572 19.55 3.79 10.83
CA TYR A 572 20.49 4.34 11.81
C TYR A 572 21.38 3.28 12.49
N ARG A 573 20.99 1.99 12.43
CA ARG A 573 21.70 0.85 13.03
C ARG A 573 22.19 -0.17 12.01
N ARG A 574 22.05 0.12 10.72
CA ARG A 574 22.45 -0.76 9.61
C ARG A 574 23.87 -0.40 9.14
N ASP A 575 24.71 -1.42 8.99
CA ASP A 575 26.10 -1.25 8.56
C ASP A 575 26.22 -0.88 7.07
N ASP A 576 25.19 -1.21 6.27
CA ASP A 576 25.11 -0.93 4.83
C ASP A 576 24.48 0.43 4.48
N THR A 577 24.12 1.23 5.50
CA THR A 577 23.55 2.57 5.27
C THR A 577 24.58 3.50 4.62
N PRO A 578 24.23 4.22 3.54
CA PRO A 578 25.11 5.20 2.91
C PRO A 578 25.67 6.23 3.90
N ALA A 579 26.95 6.61 3.73
CA ALA A 579 27.65 7.51 4.64
C ALA A 579 26.95 8.88 4.81
N GLN A 580 26.32 9.38 3.75
CA GLN A 580 25.55 10.63 3.79
C GLN A 580 24.33 10.52 4.72
N LEU A 581 23.57 9.42 4.62
CA LEU A 581 22.41 9.17 5.50
C LEU A 581 22.85 8.95 6.96
N GLN A 582 23.96 8.23 7.18
CA GLN A 582 24.55 8.09 8.52
C GLN A 582 24.94 9.45 9.12
N ALA A 583 25.50 10.36 8.31
CA ALA A 583 25.86 11.70 8.77
C ALA A 583 24.62 12.51 9.19
N ILE A 584 23.51 12.40 8.45
CA ILE A 584 22.23 13.03 8.79
C ILE A 584 21.71 12.53 10.14
N ASP A 585 21.67 11.20 10.33
CA ASP A 585 21.15 10.59 11.55
C ASP A 585 22.04 10.90 12.77
N ASN A 586 23.37 10.91 12.59
CA ASN A 586 24.33 11.29 13.63
C ASN A 586 24.21 12.75 14.03
N ALA A 587 24.02 13.65 13.05
CA ALA A 587 23.82 15.08 13.32
C ALA A 587 22.54 15.32 14.13
N PHE A 588 21.42 14.68 13.72
CA PHE A 588 20.18 14.72 14.50
C PHE A 588 20.37 14.19 15.92
N TRP A 589 21.02 13.03 16.08
CA TRP A 589 21.25 12.43 17.38
C TRP A 589 22.08 13.35 18.29
N SER A 590 23.07 14.06 17.73
CA SER A 590 23.82 15.09 18.45
C SER A 590 22.91 16.23 18.91
N HIS A 591 22.02 16.73 18.07
CA HIS A 591 21.06 17.78 18.46
C HIS A 591 20.11 17.31 19.56
N TYR A 592 19.54 16.12 19.43
CA TYR A 592 18.64 15.53 20.43
C TYR A 592 19.31 15.36 21.79
N THR A 593 20.50 14.76 21.81
CA THR A 593 21.24 14.56 23.06
C THR A 593 21.64 15.88 23.71
N THR A 594 22.02 16.89 22.90
CA THR A 594 22.33 18.23 23.40
C THR A 594 21.09 18.87 24.04
N ILE A 595 19.93 18.88 23.38
CA ILE A 595 18.69 19.44 23.94
C ILE A 595 18.25 18.71 25.22
N LYS A 596 18.42 17.38 25.26
CA LYS A 596 18.09 16.59 26.44
C LYS A 596 18.97 16.94 27.65
N THR A 597 20.23 17.33 27.43
CA THR A 597 21.16 17.71 28.51
C THR A 597 21.17 19.21 28.81
N GLU A 598 20.95 20.04 27.80
CA GLU A 598 21.04 21.49 27.82
C GLU A 598 19.69 22.05 27.34
N GLN A 599 18.94 22.65 28.26
CA GLN A 599 17.62 23.22 27.94
C GLN A 599 17.70 24.37 26.90
N TRP A 600 18.89 24.95 26.70
CA TRP A 600 19.13 26.05 25.76
C TRP A 600 20.47 25.88 25.01
N PRO A 601 20.52 25.07 23.94
CA PRO A 601 21.74 24.86 23.17
C PRO A 601 22.08 26.05 22.26
N ASP A 602 23.33 26.12 21.77
CA ASP A 602 23.79 27.20 20.88
C ASP A 602 23.27 27.06 19.43
N ILE A 603 21.96 27.22 19.28
CA ILE A 603 21.26 27.25 17.98
C ILE A 603 21.64 28.51 17.19
N SER A 604 22.10 29.57 17.87
CA SER A 604 22.49 30.82 17.24
C SER A 604 23.66 30.65 16.26
N SER A 605 24.52 29.66 16.50
CA SER A 605 25.60 29.26 15.58
C SER A 605 25.10 28.98 14.15
N CYS A 606 23.89 28.44 13.98
CA CYS A 606 23.28 28.17 12.68
C CYS A 606 22.99 29.44 11.86
N TYR A 607 22.98 30.61 12.50
CA TYR A 607 22.69 31.92 11.89
C TYR A 607 23.96 32.72 11.58
N SER A 608 25.11 32.22 12.01
CA SER A 608 26.40 32.81 11.66
C SER A 608 26.81 32.35 10.26
N VAL A 609 26.81 33.28 9.31
CA VAL A 609 27.36 33.05 7.98
C VAL A 609 28.88 32.87 8.13
N SER A 610 29.43 31.77 7.65
CA SER A 610 30.86 31.72 7.32
C SER A 610 31.10 32.77 6.25
N GLN A 611 31.79 33.86 6.61
CA GLN A 611 32.17 34.93 5.67
C GLN A 611 32.95 34.40 4.47
#